data_AF-A0A5C8A2S6-F1
#
_entry.id   AF-A0A5C8A2S6-F1
#
_cell.length_a   1.000
_cell.length_b   1.000
_cell.length_c   1.000
_cell.angle_alpha   90.00
_cell.angle_beta   90.00
_cell.angle_gamma   90.00
#
_symmetry.space_group_name_H-M   'P 1'
#
loop_
_entity.id
_entity.type
_entity.pdbx_description
1 polymer ?
#
loop_
_entity_poly.entity_id
_entity_poly.type
_entity_poly.pdbx_seq_one_letter_code
_entity_poly.pdbx_strand_id
1 'polypeptide(L)' 'PAIEAIVKAAHTGTIGDGKIFVTAVEQVVRIRTGETNEAAI' A
#
# COMPACT_ATOMS: atom_id res chain seq x y z
N PRO A 1 0.25 -4.66 9.81
CA PRO A 1 -0.24 -4.47 8.42
C PRO A 1 -0.06 -3.03 7.96
N ALA A 2 0.18 -2.77 6.66
CA ALA A 2 0.56 -1.44 6.16
C ALA A 2 -0.43 -0.32 6.53
N ILE A 3 -1.73 -0.58 6.42
CA ILE A 3 -2.79 0.40 6.73
C ILE A 3 -2.72 0.86 8.19
N GLU A 4 -2.67 -0.08 9.14
CA GLU A 4 -2.62 0.23 10.58
C GLU A 4 -1.38 1.06 10.94
N ALA A 5 -0.23 0.75 10.33
CA ALA A 5 1.00 1.50 10.55
C ALA A 5 0.87 2.94 10.04
N ILE A 6 0.30 3.14 8.85
CA ILE A 6 0.05 4.47 8.28
C ILE A 6 -0.94 5.25 9.15
N VAL A 7 -2.07 4.65 9.55
CA VAL A 7 -3.07 5.30 10.41
C VAL A 7 -2.44 5.73 11.73
N LYS A 8 -1.70 4.84 12.40
CA LYS A 8 -1.05 5.16 13.68
C LYS A 8 -0.04 6.31 13.56
N ALA A 9 0.67 6.41 12.44
CA ALA A 9 1.65 7.46 12.21
C ALA A 9 1.03 8.80 11.80
N ALA A 10 -0.07 8.77 11.04
CA ALA A 10 -0.67 9.96 10.44
C ALA A 10 -1.83 10.56 11.23
N HIS A 11 -2.47 9.81 12.14
CA HIS A 11 -3.63 10.28 12.89
C HIS A 11 -3.26 11.30 13.97
N THR A 12 -3.74 12.53 13.83
CA THR A 12 -3.59 13.60 14.84
C THR A 12 -4.88 13.87 15.61
N GLY A 13 -6.02 13.34 15.13
CA GLY A 13 -7.34 13.59 15.72
C GLY A 13 -7.99 14.89 15.25
N THR A 14 -7.39 15.59 14.27
CA THR A 14 -7.90 16.84 13.74
C THR A 14 -8.45 16.70 12.31
N ILE A 15 -9.33 17.61 11.91
CA ILE A 15 -9.84 17.65 10.53
C ILE A 15 -8.66 17.93 9.61
N GLY A 16 -8.39 17.01 8.68
CA GLY A 16 -7.28 17.13 7.75
C GLY A 16 -6.28 15.98 7.78
N ASP A 17 -6.42 15.01 8.69
CA ASP A 17 -5.57 13.80 8.80
C ASP A 17 -5.43 12.98 7.48
N GLY A 18 -6.31 13.25 6.49
CA GLY A 18 -6.21 12.70 5.14
C GLY A 18 -7.12 11.49 4.93
N LYS A 19 -6.81 10.71 3.88
CA LYS A 19 -7.57 9.51 3.49
C LYS A 19 -6.61 8.44 3.00
N ILE A 20 -6.95 7.19 3.26
CA ILE A 20 -6.29 6.02 2.68
C ILE A 20 -7.25 5.43 1.66
N PHE A 21 -6.78 5.24 0.43
CA PHE A 21 -7.50 4.53 -0.61
C PHE A 21 -6.81 3.20 -0.86
N VAL A 22 -7.61 2.15 -1.00
CA VAL A 22 -7.12 0.81 -1.33
C VAL A 22 -7.75 0.41 -2.64
N THR A 23 -6.91 0.05 -3.61
CA THR A 23 -7.33 -0.43 -4.92
C THR A 23 -6.68 -1.78 -5.17
N ALA A 24 -7.41 -2.67 -5.85
CA ALA A 24 -6.85 -3.93 -6.28
C ALA A 24 -5.73 -3.69 -7.31
N VAL A 25 -4.63 -4.42 -7.16
CA VAL A 25 -3.59 -4.52 -8.19
C VAL A 25 -3.71 -5.90 -8.81
N GLU A 26 -4.11 -5.95 -10.08
CA GLU A 26 -4.40 -7.22 -10.76
C GLU A 26 -3.14 -7.99 -11.14
N GLN A 27 -2.04 -7.29 -11.42
CA GLN A 27 -0.79 -7.90 -11.82
C GLN A 27 0.43 -7.08 -11.38
N VAL A 28 1.48 -7.77 -10.91
CA VAL A 28 2.78 -7.19 -10.60
C VAL A 28 3.85 -7.90 -11.44
N VAL A 29 4.81 -7.18 -12.01
CA VAL A 29 5.91 -7.75 -12.79
C VAL A 29 7.24 -7.15 -12.35
N ARG A 30 8.21 -7.99 -11.96
CA ARG A 30 9.57 -7.57 -11.61
C ARG A 30 10.42 -7.50 -12.88
N ILE A 31 10.69 -6.29 -13.37
CA ILE A 31 11.42 -6.06 -14.65
C ILE A 31 12.76 -6.80 -14.73
N ARG A 32 13.51 -6.87 -13.63
CA ARG A 32 14.84 -7.50 -13.60
C ARG A 32 14.81 -9.02 -13.86
N THR A 33 13.78 -9.71 -13.39
CA THR A 33 13.72 -11.19 -13.39
C THR A 33 12.60 -11.74 -14.27
N GLY A 34 11.61 -10.92 -14.62
CA GLY A 34 10.40 -11.34 -15.31
C GLY A 34 9.37 -12.04 -14.40
N GLU A 35 9.64 -12.13 -13.09
CA GLU A 35 8.70 -12.74 -12.13
C GLU A 35 7.40 -11.95 -12.05
N THR A 36 6.31 -12.66 -11.76
CA THR A 36 4.96 -12.09 -11.69
C THR A 36 4.29 -12.32 -10.34
N ASN A 37 3.43 -11.39 -9.94
CA ASN A 37 2.57 -11.46 -8.75
C ASN A 37 3.35 -11.72 -7.46
N GLU A 38 3.03 -12.77 -6.72
CA GLU A 38 3.66 -13.04 -5.42
C GLU A 38 5.18 -13.21 -5.51
N ALA A 39 5.68 -13.86 -6.59
CA ALA A 39 7.12 -13.96 -6.83
C ALA A 39 7.77 -12.60 -7.19
N ALA A 40 6.96 -11.62 -7.61
CA ALA A 40 7.42 -10.28 -7.95
C ALA A 40 7.45 -9.30 -6.76
N ILE A 41 6.92 -9.69 -5.58
CA ILE A 41 6.89 -8.87 -4.37
C ILE A 41 8.17 -9.14 -3.56
#